data_AF-A0A316HC63-F1
#
_entry.id   AF-A0A316HC63-F1
#
_cell.length_a   1.000
_cell.length_b   1.000
_cell.length_c   1.000
_cell.angle_alpha   90.00
_cell.angle_beta   90.00
_cell.angle_gamma   90.00
#
_symmetry.space_group_name_H-M   'P 1'
#
loop_
_entity.id
_entity.type
_entity.pdbx_description
1 polymer ?
#
loop_
_entity_poly.entity_id
_entity_poly.type
_entity_poly.pdbx_seq_one_letter_code
_entity_poly.pdbx_strand_id
1 'polypeptide(L)'
;MDREDLIYNWVMAGLRQSPRRFAEMFYFDKRDNQFFSILITDYFLFEDDFSIASNAQSSYSEDTLILLAEKMSRIAQNDISIIEIPRLGEGLDDYEQKAESFLNLNAISIEKATLWDIEDSGTINIKITD
;
A
#
# COMPACT_ATOMS: atom_id res chain seq x y z
N MET A 1 3.37 -20.94 -8.22
CA MET A 1 3.91 -20.00 -7.22
C MET A 1 2.97 -20.06 -6.05
N ASP A 2 3.47 -20.36 -4.86
CA ASP A 2 2.64 -20.43 -3.67
C ASP A 2 2.25 -19.01 -3.20
N ARG A 3 1.20 -18.88 -2.39
CA ARG A 3 0.79 -17.59 -1.80
C ARG A 3 1.91 -16.98 -0.97
N GLU A 4 2.70 -17.80 -0.30
CA GLU A 4 3.82 -17.33 0.52
C GLU A 4 4.91 -16.70 -0.35
N ASP A 5 5.23 -17.33 -1.49
CA ASP A 5 6.12 -16.77 -2.50
C ASP A 5 5.57 -15.45 -3.06
N LEU A 6 4.25 -15.37 -3.29
CA LEU A 6 3.59 -14.14 -3.76
C LEU A 6 3.77 -12.99 -2.76
N ILE A 7 3.49 -13.24 -1.48
CA ILE A 7 3.66 -12.26 -0.41
C ILE A 7 5.12 -11.84 -0.28
N TYR A 8 6.04 -12.82 -0.31
CA TYR A 8 7.47 -12.54 -0.22
C TYR A 8 7.97 -11.69 -1.39
N ASN A 9 7.55 -12.03 -2.61
CA ASN A 9 7.84 -11.24 -3.81
C ASN A 9 7.23 -9.84 -3.73
N TRP A 10 6.03 -9.70 -3.16
CA TRP A 10 5.38 -8.40 -2.95
C TRP A 10 6.18 -7.52 -1.98
N VAL A 11 6.65 -8.06 -0.85
CA VAL A 11 7.54 -7.35 0.08
C VAL A 11 8.84 -6.94 -0.61
N MET A 12 9.46 -7.84 -1.37
CA MET A 12 10.66 -7.51 -2.14
C MET A 12 10.41 -6.40 -3.17
N ALA A 13 9.24 -6.38 -3.83
CA ALA A 13 8.88 -5.32 -4.76
C ALA A 13 8.82 -3.95 -4.07
N GLY A 14 8.19 -3.88 -2.89
CA GLY A 14 8.19 -2.67 -2.06
C GLY A 14 9.60 -2.22 -1.67
N LEU A 15 10.45 -3.16 -1.22
CA LEU A 15 11.84 -2.86 -0.83
C LEU A 15 12.68 -2.32 -2.00
N ARG A 16 12.46 -2.84 -3.21
CA ARG A 16 13.19 -2.45 -4.43
C ARG A 16 12.76 -1.10 -4.98
N GLN A 17 11.64 -0.54 -4.52
CA GLN A 17 11.20 0.76 -5.00
C GLN A 17 12.25 1.84 -4.74
N SER A 18 12.40 2.74 -5.72
CA SER A 18 13.28 3.90 -5.59
C SER A 18 12.80 4.81 -4.45
N PRO A 19 13.69 5.22 -3.52
CA PRO A 19 13.33 6.24 -2.52
C PRO A 19 13.01 7.60 -3.14
N ARG A 20 13.32 7.79 -4.43
CA ARG A 20 13.08 9.02 -5.20
C ARG A 20 11.83 8.95 -6.08
N ARG A 21 11.21 7.77 -6.26
CA ARG A 21 9.99 7.61 -7.05
C ARG A 21 8.85 7.28 -6.10
N PHE A 22 7.75 8.01 -6.23
CA PHE A 22 6.64 7.98 -5.27
C PHE A 22 5.33 7.60 -5.97
N ALA A 23 5.36 6.68 -6.94
CA ALA A 23 4.16 6.31 -7.67
C ALA A 23 3.18 5.50 -6.81
N GLU A 24 3.71 4.71 -5.89
CA GLU A 24 2.97 3.78 -5.04
C GLU A 24 3.75 3.60 -3.73
N MET A 25 3.04 3.43 -2.62
CA MET A 25 3.61 3.20 -1.30
C MET A 25 3.11 1.88 -0.73
N PHE A 26 4.01 1.12 -0.11
CA PHE A 26 3.77 -0.26 0.31
C PHE A 26 3.70 -0.34 1.85
N TYR A 27 2.69 -1.02 2.38
CA TYR A 27 2.41 -1.09 3.80
C TYR A 27 2.02 -2.51 4.24
N PHE A 28 2.08 -2.73 5.55
CA PHE A 28 1.50 -3.87 6.23
C PHE A 28 0.62 -3.40 7.39
N ASP A 29 -0.63 -3.86 7.43
CA ASP A 29 -1.56 -3.61 8.53
C ASP A 29 -1.57 -4.79 9.51
N LYS A 30 -1.09 -4.55 10.73
CA LYS A 30 -1.10 -5.55 11.81
C LYS A 30 -2.50 -5.94 12.25
N ARG A 31 -3.49 -5.05 12.12
CA ARG A 31 -4.87 -5.31 12.56
C ARG A 31 -5.50 -6.41 11.72
N ASP A 32 -5.33 -6.32 10.40
CA ASP A 32 -5.94 -7.22 9.43
C ASP A 32 -4.98 -8.32 8.97
N ASN A 33 -3.71 -8.25 9.40
CA ASN A 33 -2.62 -9.11 8.97
C ASN A 33 -2.51 -9.12 7.43
N GLN A 34 -2.52 -7.92 6.85
CA GLN A 34 -2.70 -7.71 5.42
C GLN A 34 -1.67 -6.72 4.88
N PHE A 35 -0.99 -7.10 3.80
CA PHE A 35 -0.19 -6.21 2.98
C PHE A 35 -1.07 -5.46 2.00
N PHE A 36 -0.77 -4.18 1.79
CA PHE A 36 -1.50 -3.34 0.86
C PHE A 36 -0.60 -2.22 0.35
N SER A 37 -0.96 -1.67 -0.81
CA SER A 37 -0.33 -0.48 -1.33
C SER A 37 -1.35 0.62 -1.59
N ILE A 38 -0.86 1.85 -1.69
CA ILE A 38 -1.64 3.03 -2.05
C ILE A 38 -0.90 3.72 -3.19
N LEU A 39 -1.60 3.95 -4.31
CA LEU A 39 -1.06 4.75 -5.40
C LEU A 39 -1.08 6.22 -4.97
N ILE A 40 -0.07 7.00 -5.39
CA ILE A 40 -0.08 8.44 -5.10
C ILE A 40 -1.29 9.14 -5.71
N THR A 41 -1.81 8.61 -6.82
CA THR A 41 -3.00 9.13 -7.48
C THR A 41 -4.27 8.94 -6.66
N ASP A 42 -4.29 7.93 -5.78
CA ASP A 42 -5.44 7.63 -4.93
C ASP A 42 -5.71 8.79 -3.96
N TYR A 43 -4.68 9.52 -3.53
CA TYR A 43 -4.85 10.69 -2.67
C TYR A 43 -5.66 11.81 -3.32
N PHE A 44 -5.71 11.88 -4.65
CA PHE A 44 -6.55 12.88 -5.34
C PHE A 44 -8.03 12.49 -5.37
N LEU A 45 -8.41 11.30 -4.91
CA LEU A 45 -9.81 10.90 -4.77
C LEU A 45 -10.48 11.48 -3.52
N PHE A 46 -9.69 12.01 -2.58
CA PHE A 46 -10.19 12.39 -1.27
C PHE A 46 -9.85 13.83 -0.93
N GLU A 47 -10.71 14.45 -0.14
CA GLU A 47 -10.44 15.72 0.55
C GLU A 47 -9.58 15.46 1.80
N ASP A 48 -9.16 16.53 2.49
CA ASP A 48 -8.31 16.44 3.69
C ASP A 48 -8.95 15.63 4.85
N ASP A 49 -10.28 15.50 4.87
CA ASP A 49 -11.03 14.72 5.86
C ASP A 49 -11.30 13.27 5.43
N PHE A 50 -10.70 12.84 4.30
CA PHE A 50 -10.89 11.54 3.66
C PHE A 50 -12.30 11.28 3.12
N SER A 51 -13.14 12.31 2.98
CA SER A 51 -14.35 12.23 2.17
C SER A 51 -14.00 12.23 0.67
N ILE A 52 -14.87 11.64 -0.17
CA ILE A 52 -14.63 11.61 -1.63
C ILE A 52 -14.69 13.03 -2.19
N ALA A 53 -13.63 13.41 -2.91
CA ALA A 53 -13.52 14.74 -3.51
C ALA A 53 -14.60 14.95 -4.59
N SER A 54 -15.28 16.09 -4.51
CA SER A 54 -16.45 16.38 -5.37
C SER A 54 -16.14 16.50 -6.87
N ASN A 55 -14.87 16.73 -7.20
CA ASN A 55 -14.33 16.84 -8.56
C ASN A 55 -13.63 15.57 -9.05
N ALA A 56 -13.57 14.52 -8.22
CA ALA A 56 -12.94 13.25 -8.55
C ALA A 56 -13.99 12.22 -8.98
N GLN A 57 -13.64 11.41 -9.98
CA GLN A 57 -14.40 10.24 -10.37
C GLN A 57 -13.46 9.03 -10.38
N SER A 58 -13.87 7.95 -9.71
CA SER A 58 -13.14 6.68 -9.70
C SER A 58 -13.97 5.56 -10.31
N SER A 59 -13.30 4.56 -10.87
CA SER A 59 -13.91 3.27 -11.18
C SER A 59 -13.84 2.27 -10.02
N TYR A 60 -13.22 2.64 -8.89
CA TYR A 60 -13.26 1.82 -7.68
C TYR A 60 -14.69 1.64 -7.18
N SER A 61 -14.99 0.46 -6.65
CA SER A 61 -16.23 0.21 -5.93
C SER A 61 -16.31 1.07 -4.66
N GLU A 62 -17.53 1.32 -4.18
CA GLU A 62 -17.76 2.08 -2.95
C GLU A 62 -17.03 1.44 -1.75
N ASP A 63 -17.06 0.11 -1.63
CA ASP A 63 -16.32 -0.62 -0.59
C ASP A 63 -14.80 -0.39 -0.68
N THR A 64 -14.24 -0.36 -1.89
CA THR A 64 -12.82 -0.07 -2.08
C THR A 64 -12.48 1.36 -1.67
N LEU A 65 -13.33 2.33 -2.01
CA LEU A 65 -13.14 3.74 -1.64
C LEU A 65 -13.21 3.93 -0.12
N ILE A 66 -14.16 3.26 0.55
CA ILE A 66 -14.27 3.29 2.02
C ILE A 66 -13.02 2.71 2.67
N LEU A 67 -12.55 1.55 2.21
CA LEU A 67 -11.37 0.90 2.77
C LEU A 67 -10.08 1.70 2.52
N LEU A 68 -9.96 2.30 1.34
CA LEU A 68 -8.85 3.17 0.98
C LEU A 68 -8.81 4.43 1.87
N ALA A 69 -9.96 5.08 2.06
CA ALA A 69 -10.11 6.21 2.97
C ALA A 69 -9.75 5.84 4.42
N GLU A 70 -10.20 4.68 4.91
CA GLU A 70 -9.85 4.19 6.25
C GLU A 70 -8.34 4.03 6.40
N LYS A 71 -7.69 3.34 5.46
CA LYS A 71 -6.24 3.09 5.51
C LYS A 71 -5.44 4.39 5.43
N MET A 72 -5.79 5.30 4.51
CA MET A 72 -5.14 6.61 4.40
C MET A 72 -5.31 7.47 5.66
N SER A 73 -6.52 7.48 6.23
CA SER A 73 -6.80 8.21 7.48
C SER A 73 -5.95 7.71 8.64
N ARG A 74 -5.81 6.40 8.78
CA ARG A 74 -4.95 5.77 9.80
C ARG A 74 -3.47 6.09 9.58
N ILE A 75 -3.00 6.10 8.33
CA ILE A 75 -1.63 6.54 7.99
C ILE A 75 -1.40 7.99 8.40
N ALA A 76 -2.32 8.91 8.05
CA ALA A 76 -2.20 10.33 8.40
C ALA A 76 -2.20 10.58 9.92
N GLN A 77 -2.85 9.70 10.68
CA GLN A 77 -2.86 9.73 12.15
C GLN A 77 -1.67 9.03 12.80
N ASN A 78 -0.68 8.55 12.01
CA ASN A 78 0.48 7.79 12.48
C ASN A 78 0.09 6.54 13.29
N ASP A 79 -0.92 5.80 12.83
CA ASP A 79 -1.32 4.54 13.44
C ASP A 79 -0.16 3.53 13.45
N ILE A 80 0.33 3.18 14.64
CA ILE A 80 1.46 2.27 14.87
C ILE A 80 1.22 0.83 14.40
N SER A 81 -0.03 0.47 14.11
CA SER A 81 -0.38 -0.83 13.55
C SER A 81 -0.13 -0.90 12.05
N ILE A 82 0.01 0.24 11.37
CA ILE A 82 0.39 0.31 9.96
C ILE A 82 1.90 0.51 9.87
N ILE A 83 2.58 -0.42 9.19
CA ILE A 83 4.03 -0.41 9.01
C ILE A 83 4.32 -0.13 7.54
N GLU A 84 5.04 0.95 7.27
CA GLU A 84 5.57 1.24 5.94
C GLU A 84 6.72 0.29 5.61
N ILE A 85 6.71 -0.25 4.39
CA ILE A 85 7.84 -1.01 3.85
C ILE A 85 8.88 -0.03 3.31
N PRO A 86 10.14 -0.10 3.78
CA PRO A 86 11.16 0.87 3.42
C PRO A 86 11.55 0.74 1.95
N ARG A 87 11.68 1.87 1.26
CA ARG A 87 12.10 1.92 -0.15
C ARG A 87 13.62 2.06 -0.23
N LEU A 88 14.31 0.96 -0.54
CA LEU A 88 15.77 0.89 -0.51
C LEU A 88 16.41 1.26 -1.85
N GLY A 89 15.62 1.38 -2.92
CA GLY A 89 16.10 1.59 -4.29
C GLY A 89 16.41 0.29 -5.00
N GLU A 90 16.93 0.36 -6.22
CA GLU A 90 17.48 -0.77 -6.97
C GLU A 90 19.00 -0.89 -6.73
N GLY A 91 19.55 -2.10 -6.84
CA GLY A 91 20.99 -2.34 -6.84
C GLY A 91 21.59 -2.80 -5.51
N LEU A 92 20.78 -3.22 -4.54
CA LEU A 92 21.25 -4.00 -3.39
C LEU A 92 21.25 -5.49 -3.73
N ASP A 93 22.31 -6.21 -3.35
CA ASP A 93 22.39 -7.66 -3.58
C ASP A 93 21.70 -8.48 -2.47
N ASP A 94 21.13 -7.83 -1.44
CA ASP A 94 20.68 -8.47 -0.19
C ASP A 94 19.17 -8.34 0.12
N TYR A 95 18.31 -8.07 -0.88
CA TYR A 95 16.87 -7.86 -0.66
C TYR A 95 16.19 -9.02 0.06
N GLU A 96 16.62 -10.26 -0.17
CA GLU A 96 16.06 -11.44 0.51
C GLU A 96 16.29 -11.33 2.04
N GLN A 97 17.52 -11.02 2.44
CA GLN A 97 17.87 -10.80 3.84
C GLN A 97 17.12 -9.58 4.43
N LYS A 98 16.93 -8.52 3.64
CA LYS A 98 16.15 -7.34 4.06
C LYS A 98 14.67 -7.67 4.24
N ALA A 99 14.09 -8.47 3.36
CA ALA A 99 12.71 -8.93 3.47
C ALA A 99 12.52 -9.80 4.72
N GLU A 100 13.40 -10.79 4.94
CA GLU A 100 13.39 -11.61 6.15
C GLU A 100 13.54 -10.76 7.41
N SER A 101 14.46 -9.80 7.41
CA SER A 101 14.67 -8.88 8.53
C SER A 101 13.42 -8.04 8.79
N PHE A 102 12.79 -7.49 7.75
CA PHE A 102 11.56 -6.71 7.88
C PHE A 102 10.44 -7.55 8.51
N LEU A 103 10.23 -8.77 8.03
CA LEU A 103 9.19 -9.67 8.53
C LEU A 103 9.44 -10.03 10.00
N ASN A 104 10.68 -10.43 10.33
CA ASN A 104 11.06 -10.84 11.67
C ASN A 104 10.99 -9.69 12.68
N LEU A 105 11.51 -8.52 12.34
CA LEU A 105 11.49 -7.33 13.21
C LEU A 105 10.06 -6.87 13.54
N ASN A 106 9.14 -7.09 12.60
CA ASN A 106 7.74 -6.70 12.76
C ASN A 106 6.83 -7.85 13.21
N ALA A 107 7.40 -9.03 13.50
CA ALA A 107 6.68 -10.24 13.89
C ALA A 107 5.56 -10.64 12.90
N ILE A 108 5.84 -10.48 11.60
CA ILE A 108 4.90 -10.79 10.51
C ILE A 108 5.05 -12.25 10.11
N SER A 109 3.96 -13.01 10.20
CA SER A 109 3.90 -14.40 9.73
C SER A 109 3.31 -14.43 8.32
N ILE A 110 4.13 -14.74 7.31
CA ILE A 110 3.68 -14.87 5.91
C ILE A 110 2.57 -15.92 5.77
N GLU A 111 2.67 -17.03 6.50
CA GLU A 111 1.66 -18.10 6.50
C GLU A 111 0.26 -17.58 6.86
N LYS A 112 0.17 -16.53 7.67
CA LYS A 112 -1.11 -15.95 8.08
C LYS A 112 -1.47 -14.70 7.28
N ALA A 113 -0.48 -14.05 6.66
CA ALA A 113 -0.66 -12.75 6.02
C ALA A 113 -1.46 -12.86 4.72
N THR A 114 -2.18 -11.80 4.37
CA THR A 114 -2.91 -11.70 3.09
C THR A 114 -2.39 -10.52 2.28
N LEU A 115 -2.65 -10.53 0.98
CA LEU A 115 -2.49 -9.35 0.13
C LEU A 115 -3.88 -8.74 -0.06
N TRP A 116 -4.00 -7.43 0.09
CA TRP A 116 -5.15 -6.70 -0.43
C TRP A 116 -4.96 -6.57 -1.94
N ASP A 117 -5.64 -7.44 -2.67
CA ASP A 117 -5.71 -7.36 -4.13
C ASP A 117 -7.01 -6.65 -4.50
N ILE A 118 -6.91 -5.52 -5.19
CA ILE A 118 -8.09 -4.85 -5.73
C ILE A 118 -8.39 -5.57 -7.05
N GLU A 119 -9.46 -6.37 -7.07
CA GLU A 119 -9.84 -7.17 -8.26
C GLU A 119 -10.11 -6.30 -9.50
N ASP A 120 -10.37 -5.01 -9.31
CA ASP A 120 -10.66 -4.03 -10.36
C ASP A 120 -9.48 -3.08 -10.63
N SER A 121 -9.05 -3.02 -11.89
CA SER A 121 -8.14 -1.95 -12.35
C SER A 121 -8.82 -0.59 -12.19
N GLY A 122 -8.38 0.18 -11.20
CA GLY A 122 -8.89 1.53 -10.91
C GLY A 122 -8.45 2.55 -11.96
N THR A 123 -9.39 3.35 -12.45
CA THR A 123 -9.13 4.56 -13.23
C THR A 123 -9.65 5.77 -12.47
N ILE A 124 -8.80 6.77 -12.31
CA ILE A 124 -9.12 8.03 -11.63
C ILE A 124 -9.19 9.14 -12.68
N ASN A 125 -10.32 9.81 -12.77
CA ASN A 125 -10.52 11.00 -13.59
C ASN A 125 -10.70 12.22 -12.69
N ILE A 126 -9.81 13.21 -12.85
CA ILE A 126 -9.83 14.44 -12.07
C ILE A 126 -10.19 15.58 -13.02
N LYS A 127 -11.25 16.33 -12.70
CA LYS A 127 -11.51 17.60 -13.40
C LYS A 127 -10.64 18.69 -12.80
N ILE A 128 -9.61 19.08 -13.53
CA ILE A 128 -8.81 20.28 -13.23
C ILE A 128 -9.51 21.46 -13.90
N THR A 129 -10.15 22.31 -13.10
CA THR A 129 -10.62 23.62 -13.55
C THR A 129 -9.51 24.64 -13.35
N ASP A 130 -9.10 25.32 -14.43
CA ASP A 130 -8.23 26.50 -14.41
C ASP A 130 -8.87 27.67 -13.63
#